data_AF-A0AA37FMH1-F1
#
_entry.id   AF-A0AA37FMH1-F1
#
_cell.length_a   1.000
_cell.length_b   1.000
_cell.length_c   1.000
_cell.angle_alpha   90.00
_cell.angle_beta   90.00
_cell.angle_gamma   90.00
#
_symmetry.space_group_name_H-M   'P 1'
#
loop_
_entity.id
_entity.type
_entity.pdbx_description
1 polymer ?
#
loop_
_entity_poly.entity_id
_entity_poly.type
_entity_poly.pdbx_seq_one_letter_code
_entity_poly.pdbx_strand_id
1 'polypeptide(L)'
;MKKVQSLLPVDLSLPERQLMEDGTMFVRLPTLADLDLFWQENKGRFAFACEGVSCRKPVFLREYEWIFGPTKASVVRAAMRWDRIGVGIEFYDQAEKDPESHEAFFIQRETNRQKQMLKGKWTSADESEYRRDCLVRPRASYRGWWQLKNLPRGYDKDTWFNPAIQHEEICDPHMPADQVAVKLQEQTFDDWKESDVDQVAYHDRASVVETIRYWRTEKKEGRDYYGSENERESRVKAATN
;
A
#
# COMPACT_ATOMS: atom_id res chain seq x y z
N MET A 1 -1.04 31.95 8.24
CA MET A 1 -1.71 31.05 7.26
C MET A 1 -2.60 30.09 8.03
N LYS A 2 -3.91 30.02 7.72
CA LYS A 2 -4.77 28.99 8.30
C LYS A 2 -4.27 27.64 7.78
N LYS A 3 -3.87 26.73 8.68
CA LYS A 3 -3.60 25.34 8.31
C LYS A 3 -4.88 24.81 7.67
N VAL A 4 -4.88 24.58 6.37
CA VAL A 4 -5.92 23.78 5.72
C VAL A 4 -5.78 22.41 6.38
N GLN A 5 -6.72 22.06 7.24
CA GLN A 5 -6.78 20.73 7.81
C GLN A 5 -7.01 19.79 6.62
N SER A 6 -5.97 19.08 6.19
CA SER A 6 -6.09 18.17 5.05
C SER A 6 -7.11 17.10 5.44
N LEU A 7 -8.22 17.02 4.72
CA LEU A 7 -9.19 15.93 4.84
C LEU A 7 -8.43 14.60 4.73
N LEU A 8 -8.62 13.71 5.72
CA LEU A 8 -8.03 12.39 5.67
C LEU A 8 -8.92 11.44 4.85
N PRO A 9 -8.35 10.39 4.22
CA PRO A 9 -9.14 9.38 3.52
C PRO A 9 -10.30 8.81 4.36
N VAL A 10 -10.06 8.55 5.64
CA VAL A 10 -11.05 7.99 6.59
C VAL A 10 -12.24 8.94 6.85
N ASP A 11 -12.08 10.24 6.62
CA ASP A 11 -13.14 11.25 6.80
C ASP A 11 -14.07 11.29 5.57
N LEU A 12 -13.65 10.70 4.46
CA LEU A 12 -14.43 10.64 3.23
C LEU A 12 -15.19 9.32 3.15
N SER A 13 -16.51 9.39 3.36
CA SER A 13 -17.38 8.22 3.27
C SER A 13 -17.33 7.57 1.88
N LEU A 14 -17.30 6.23 1.88
CA LEU A 14 -17.57 5.39 0.71
C LEU A 14 -18.97 4.81 0.82
N PRO A 15 -19.63 4.53 -0.31
CA PRO A 15 -20.91 3.84 -0.31
C PRO A 15 -20.73 2.40 0.19
N GLU A 16 -21.45 2.05 1.25
CA GLU A 16 -21.37 0.73 1.86
C GLU A 16 -22.13 -0.32 1.05
N ARG A 17 -21.51 -1.50 0.82
CA ARG A 17 -22.06 -2.64 0.09
C ARG A 17 -22.48 -2.32 -1.36
N GLN A 18 -21.92 -1.27 -1.96
CA GLN A 18 -22.10 -0.94 -3.36
C GLN A 18 -20.81 -1.19 -4.13
N LEU A 19 -20.93 -1.78 -5.32
CA LEU A 19 -19.78 -1.90 -6.22
C LEU A 19 -19.51 -0.55 -6.87
N MET A 20 -18.29 -0.05 -6.72
CA MET A 20 -17.80 1.16 -7.37
C MET A 20 -17.35 0.86 -8.82
N GLU A 21 -17.14 1.92 -9.61
CA GLU A 21 -16.80 1.81 -11.04
C GLU A 21 -15.52 1.02 -11.31
N ASP A 22 -14.54 1.09 -10.40
CA ASP A 22 -13.28 0.35 -10.46
C ASP A 22 -13.39 -1.10 -9.97
N GLY A 23 -14.61 -1.55 -9.67
CA GLY A 23 -14.91 -2.89 -9.20
C GLY A 23 -14.62 -3.10 -7.71
N THR A 24 -14.29 -2.06 -6.95
CA THR A 24 -14.10 -2.17 -5.50
C THR A 24 -15.41 -2.08 -4.73
N MET A 25 -15.44 -2.61 -3.51
CA MET A 25 -16.57 -2.53 -2.61
C MET A 25 -16.08 -2.25 -1.19
N PHE A 26 -16.66 -1.22 -0.57
CA PHE A 26 -16.46 -0.91 0.83
C PHE A 26 -17.55 -1.56 1.69
N VAL A 27 -17.17 -2.19 2.80
CA VAL A 27 -18.10 -2.84 3.73
C VAL A 27 -17.65 -2.69 5.17
N ARG A 28 -18.60 -2.67 6.10
CA ARG A 28 -18.33 -2.81 7.53
C ARG A 28 -18.67 -4.22 7.98
N LEU A 29 -17.72 -4.90 8.60
CA LEU A 29 -17.81 -6.29 9.00
C LEU A 29 -17.46 -6.38 10.50
N PRO A 30 -18.38 -5.93 11.38
CA PRO A 30 -18.10 -5.73 12.80
C PRO A 30 -17.97 -7.04 13.59
N THR A 31 -18.22 -8.20 12.97
CA THR A 31 -18.07 -9.52 13.60
C THR A 31 -17.35 -10.49 12.67
N LEU A 32 -16.73 -11.52 13.25
CA LEU A 32 -16.05 -12.56 12.48
C LEU A 32 -17.03 -13.35 11.60
N ALA A 33 -18.28 -13.49 12.04
CA ALA A 33 -19.34 -14.11 11.27
C ALA A 33 -19.71 -13.27 10.03
N ASP A 34 -19.78 -11.95 10.17
CA ASP A 34 -20.03 -11.04 9.04
C ASP A 34 -18.91 -11.13 8.01
N LEU A 35 -17.65 -11.14 8.46
CA LEU A 35 -16.49 -11.27 7.58
C LEU A 35 -16.50 -12.60 6.81
N ASP A 36 -16.73 -13.71 7.51
CA ASP A 36 -16.77 -15.02 6.87
C ASP A 36 -17.94 -15.15 5.88
N LEU A 37 -19.15 -14.73 6.26
CA LEU A 37 -20.32 -14.75 5.37
C LEU A 37 -20.06 -13.93 4.11
N PHE A 38 -19.62 -12.67 4.29
CA PHE A 38 -19.31 -11.79 3.17
C PHE A 38 -18.26 -12.40 2.24
N TRP A 39 -17.20 -12.99 2.82
CA TRP A 39 -16.16 -13.63 2.03
C TRP A 39 -16.67 -14.85 1.26
N GLN A 40 -17.49 -15.72 1.86
CA GLN A 40 -18.03 -16.89 1.14
C GLN A 40 -18.87 -16.48 -0.07
N GLU A 41 -19.66 -15.42 0.06
CA GLU A 41 -20.51 -14.88 -1.00
C GLU A 41 -19.72 -14.19 -2.12
N ASN A 42 -18.57 -13.57 -1.79
CA ASN A 42 -17.87 -12.67 -2.71
C ASN A 42 -16.45 -13.11 -3.11
N LYS A 43 -15.93 -14.21 -2.57
CA LYS A 43 -14.57 -14.72 -2.87
C LYS A 43 -14.32 -15.01 -4.34
N GLY A 44 -15.36 -15.23 -5.15
CA GLY A 44 -15.23 -15.39 -6.60
C GLY A 44 -14.93 -14.07 -7.32
N ARG A 45 -15.39 -12.95 -6.77
CA ARG A 45 -15.36 -11.62 -7.38
C ARG A 45 -14.12 -10.80 -7.01
N PHE A 46 -13.67 -10.89 -5.76
CA PHE A 46 -12.57 -10.09 -5.26
C PHE A 46 -11.29 -10.92 -5.17
N ALA A 47 -10.16 -10.31 -5.51
CA ALA A 47 -8.85 -10.95 -5.44
C ALA A 47 -7.99 -10.37 -4.31
N PHE A 48 -8.26 -9.12 -3.94
CA PHE A 48 -7.48 -8.37 -2.96
C PHE A 48 -8.42 -7.65 -1.99
N ALA A 49 -7.90 -7.34 -0.81
CA ALA A 49 -8.61 -6.55 0.19
C ALA A 49 -7.65 -5.65 0.99
N CYS A 50 -8.24 -4.66 1.65
CA CYS A 50 -7.60 -3.80 2.64
C CYS A 50 -8.52 -3.72 3.86
N GLU A 51 -7.97 -3.99 5.03
CA GLU A 51 -8.65 -4.01 6.31
C GLU A 51 -8.15 -2.84 7.16
N GLY A 52 -9.06 -2.12 7.83
CA GLY A 52 -8.68 -1.20 8.89
C GLY A 52 -8.35 -1.96 10.18
N VAL A 53 -7.18 -1.70 10.75
CA VAL A 53 -6.73 -2.30 12.02
C VAL A 53 -7.01 -1.34 13.18
N SER A 54 -7.10 -1.86 14.42
CA SER A 54 -7.38 -1.00 15.58
C SER A 54 -6.26 0.01 15.77
N CYS A 55 -6.59 1.29 15.53
CA CYS A 55 -5.68 2.40 15.63
C CYS A 55 -6.40 3.60 16.24
N ARG A 56 -5.75 4.31 17.17
CA ARG A 56 -6.36 5.45 17.87
C ARG A 56 -6.72 6.61 16.94
N LYS A 57 -5.99 6.78 15.84
CA LYS A 57 -6.16 7.88 14.87
C LYS A 57 -5.97 7.34 13.45
N PRO A 58 -6.93 6.57 12.94
CA PRO A 58 -6.81 5.96 11.62
C PRO A 58 -6.72 7.05 10.56
N VAL A 59 -5.90 6.83 9.53
CA VAL A 59 -5.82 7.71 8.35
C VAL A 59 -6.65 7.17 7.19
N PHE A 60 -6.70 5.85 7.02
CA PHE A 60 -7.25 5.20 5.82
C PHE A 60 -8.62 4.56 6.06
N LEU A 61 -8.68 3.60 6.97
CA LEU A 61 -9.87 2.83 7.33
C LEU A 61 -10.00 2.75 8.85
N ARG A 62 -11.23 2.70 9.37
CA ARG A 62 -11.48 2.38 10.78
C ARG A 62 -11.46 0.88 10.99
N GLU A 63 -11.34 0.47 12.25
CA GLU A 63 -11.49 -0.93 12.64
C GLU A 63 -12.81 -1.51 12.10
N TYR A 64 -12.75 -2.75 11.61
CA TYR A 64 -13.85 -3.48 10.95
C TYR A 64 -14.33 -2.90 9.61
N GLU A 65 -13.70 -1.83 9.11
CA GLU A 65 -13.92 -1.36 7.74
C GLU A 65 -13.01 -2.12 6.77
N TRP A 66 -13.60 -2.61 5.69
CA TRP A 66 -12.89 -3.32 4.64
C TRP A 66 -13.18 -2.71 3.28
N ILE A 67 -12.18 -2.80 2.41
CA ILE A 67 -12.31 -2.58 0.97
C ILE A 67 -11.88 -3.86 0.28
N PHE A 68 -12.73 -4.40 -0.59
CA PHE A 68 -12.41 -5.53 -1.45
C PHE A 68 -12.35 -5.08 -2.91
N GLY A 69 -11.45 -5.67 -3.71
CA GLY A 69 -11.28 -5.27 -5.10
C GLY A 69 -10.69 -6.37 -6.00
N PRO A 70 -10.80 -6.19 -7.33
CA PRO A 70 -10.26 -7.13 -8.31
C PRO A 70 -8.75 -6.96 -8.53
N THR A 71 -8.20 -5.78 -8.28
CA THR A 71 -6.76 -5.47 -8.46
C THR A 71 -6.18 -4.76 -7.24
N LYS A 72 -4.88 -4.93 -7.00
CA LYS A 72 -4.13 -4.21 -5.95
C LYS A 72 -4.32 -2.69 -6.08
N ALA A 73 -4.16 -2.19 -7.32
CA ALA A 73 -4.28 -0.77 -7.64
C ALA A 73 -5.65 -0.20 -7.25
N SER A 74 -6.74 -0.91 -7.57
CA SER A 74 -8.10 -0.48 -7.23
C SER A 74 -8.31 -0.39 -5.71
N VAL A 75 -7.83 -1.38 -4.95
CA VAL A 75 -7.94 -1.39 -3.48
C VAL A 75 -7.18 -0.21 -2.87
N VAL A 76 -5.94 0.05 -3.28
CA VAL A 76 -5.15 1.19 -2.81
C VAL A 76 -5.81 2.52 -3.18
N ARG A 77 -6.28 2.65 -4.44
CA ARG A 77 -6.98 3.84 -4.91
C ARG A 77 -8.19 4.17 -4.03
N ALA A 78 -9.00 3.15 -3.74
CA ALA A 78 -10.17 3.29 -2.88
C ALA A 78 -9.77 3.60 -1.43
N ALA A 79 -8.83 2.86 -0.83
CA ALA A 79 -8.38 3.05 0.56
C ALA A 79 -7.80 4.45 0.81
N MET A 80 -7.00 4.95 -0.13
CA MET A 80 -6.42 6.29 -0.05
C MET A 80 -7.39 7.40 -0.46
N ARG A 81 -8.57 7.07 -1.01
CA ARG A 81 -9.50 8.05 -1.63
C ARG A 81 -8.78 8.89 -2.68
N TRP A 82 -7.92 8.23 -3.45
CA TRP A 82 -6.85 8.81 -4.27
C TRP A 82 -7.25 10.10 -4.98
N ASP A 83 -8.32 10.05 -5.77
CA ASP A 83 -8.80 11.19 -6.57
C ASP A 83 -9.41 12.31 -5.71
N ARG A 84 -10.11 11.94 -4.63
CA ARG A 84 -10.88 12.88 -3.80
C ARG A 84 -9.99 13.72 -2.90
N ILE A 85 -8.86 13.19 -2.46
CA ILE A 85 -7.85 13.93 -1.68
C ILE A 85 -6.71 14.46 -2.56
N GLY A 86 -6.73 14.18 -3.87
CA GLY A 86 -5.75 14.70 -4.82
C GLY A 86 -4.36 14.07 -4.70
N VAL A 87 -4.28 12.80 -4.29
CA VAL A 87 -3.03 12.03 -4.43
C VAL A 87 -2.69 12.00 -5.90
N GLY A 88 -1.45 12.30 -6.21
CA GLY A 88 -0.97 12.32 -7.58
C GLY A 88 0.40 11.69 -7.69
N ILE A 89 0.91 11.77 -8.90
CA ILE A 89 2.26 11.37 -9.24
C ILE A 89 3.00 12.58 -9.81
N GLU A 90 4.31 12.55 -9.69
CA GLU A 90 5.21 13.49 -10.35
C GLU A 90 6.52 12.80 -10.70
N PHE A 91 7.15 13.26 -11.78
CA PHE A 91 8.52 12.88 -12.08
C PHE A 91 9.46 13.78 -11.28
N TYR A 92 10.29 13.18 -10.44
CA TYR A 92 11.38 13.86 -9.77
C TYR A 92 12.59 13.87 -10.68
N ASP A 93 12.74 14.95 -11.44
CA ASP A 93 13.95 15.19 -12.24
C ASP A 93 15.10 15.60 -11.31
N GLN A 94 15.80 14.60 -10.76
CA GLN A 94 16.95 14.81 -9.88
C GLN A 94 18.08 15.51 -10.62
N ALA A 95 18.32 15.16 -11.88
CA ALA A 95 19.38 15.77 -12.70
C ALA A 95 19.20 17.28 -12.85
N GLU A 96 17.95 17.77 -12.89
CA GLU A 96 17.65 19.21 -12.92
C GLU A 96 17.62 19.82 -11.51
N LYS A 97 16.97 19.16 -10.55
CA LYS A 97 16.70 19.72 -9.20
C LYS A 97 17.91 19.67 -8.27
N ASP A 98 18.73 18.64 -8.39
CA ASP A 98 19.92 18.40 -7.56
C ASP A 98 21.03 17.71 -8.39
N PRO A 99 21.68 18.46 -9.30
CA PRO A 99 22.69 17.90 -10.20
C PRO A 99 23.91 17.33 -9.47
N GLU A 100 24.25 17.89 -8.30
CA GLU A 100 25.39 17.44 -7.50
C GLU A 100 25.12 16.06 -6.90
N SER A 101 23.95 15.86 -6.30
CA SER A 101 23.53 14.55 -5.78
C SER A 101 23.35 13.52 -6.89
N HIS A 102 22.80 13.95 -8.04
CA HIS A 102 22.67 13.10 -9.23
C HIS A 102 24.03 12.59 -9.74
N GLU A 103 25.03 13.47 -9.84
CA GLU A 103 26.39 13.07 -10.24
C GLU A 103 27.06 12.21 -9.15
N ALA A 104 26.87 12.56 -7.87
CA ALA A 104 27.40 11.80 -6.74
C ALA A 104 26.88 10.36 -6.70
N PHE A 105 25.62 10.11 -7.10
CA PHE A 105 25.08 8.76 -7.23
C PHE A 105 25.93 7.86 -8.13
N PHE A 106 26.33 8.34 -9.32
CA PHE A 106 27.14 7.57 -10.26
C PHE A 106 28.56 7.34 -9.76
N ILE A 107 29.16 8.38 -9.16
CA ILE A 107 30.49 8.29 -8.56
C ILE A 107 30.48 7.26 -7.42
N GLN A 108 29.47 7.32 -6.55
CA GLN A 108 29.33 6.40 -5.42
C GLN A 108 29.09 4.97 -5.91
N ARG A 109 28.26 4.78 -6.94
CA ARG A 109 28.01 3.47 -7.56
C ARG A 109 29.30 2.81 -8.03
N GLU A 110 30.14 3.54 -8.77
CA GLU A 110 31.41 2.99 -9.27
C GLU A 110 32.45 2.81 -8.15
N THR A 111 32.54 3.77 -7.23
CA THR A 111 33.44 3.69 -6.06
C THR A 111 33.11 2.48 -5.19
N ASN A 112 31.82 2.18 -4.97
CA ASN A 112 31.38 1.01 -4.22
C ASN A 112 31.81 -0.28 -4.91
N ARG A 113 31.59 -0.39 -6.22
CA ARG A 113 32.05 -1.54 -7.01
C ARG A 113 33.56 -1.77 -6.87
N GLN A 114 34.37 -0.73 -7.12
CA GLN A 114 35.83 -0.81 -7.01
C GLN A 114 36.28 -1.20 -5.59
N LYS A 115 35.67 -0.61 -4.57
CA LYS A 115 35.97 -0.91 -3.16
C LYS A 115 35.66 -2.37 -2.80
N GLN A 116 34.57 -2.94 -3.30
CA GLN A 116 34.25 -4.35 -3.07
C GLN A 116 35.17 -5.29 -3.85
N MET A 117 35.54 -4.93 -5.09
CA MET A 117 36.51 -5.69 -5.88
C MET A 117 37.89 -5.73 -5.19
N LEU A 118 38.39 -4.59 -4.71
CA LEU A 118 39.67 -4.50 -3.97
C LEU A 118 39.65 -5.32 -2.68
N LYS A 119 38.48 -5.46 -2.05
CA LYS A 119 38.30 -6.30 -0.85
C LYS A 119 38.10 -7.78 -1.16
N GLY A 120 38.10 -8.18 -2.43
CA GLY A 120 37.79 -9.56 -2.85
C GLY A 120 36.36 -9.99 -2.52
N LYS A 121 35.44 -9.04 -2.30
CA LYS A 121 34.03 -9.30 -1.92
C LYS A 121 33.06 -9.18 -3.09
N TRP A 122 33.52 -8.72 -4.24
CA TRP A 122 32.69 -8.59 -5.44
C TRP A 122 32.53 -9.95 -6.13
N THR A 123 31.29 -10.41 -6.20
CA THR A 123 30.94 -11.70 -6.79
C THR A 123 30.42 -11.53 -8.22
N SER A 124 30.29 -12.65 -8.95
CA SER A 124 29.64 -12.65 -10.26
C SER A 124 28.17 -12.23 -10.21
N ALA A 125 27.49 -12.46 -9.08
CA ALA A 125 26.12 -12.02 -8.86
C ALA A 125 26.06 -10.49 -8.73
N ASP A 126 26.96 -9.89 -7.94
CA ASP A 126 27.07 -8.43 -7.79
C ASP A 126 27.38 -7.76 -9.15
N GLU A 127 28.28 -8.34 -9.94
CA GLU A 127 28.59 -7.84 -11.28
C GLU A 127 27.37 -7.90 -12.21
N SER A 128 26.56 -8.95 -12.11
CA SER A 128 25.35 -9.11 -12.91
C SER A 128 24.27 -8.09 -12.50
N GLU A 129 24.12 -7.85 -11.20
CA GLU A 129 23.21 -6.83 -10.66
C GLU A 129 23.65 -5.42 -11.06
N TYR A 130 24.94 -5.10 -10.92
CA TYR A 130 25.51 -3.83 -11.37
C TYR A 130 25.27 -3.59 -12.85
N ARG A 131 25.46 -4.61 -13.70
CA ARG A 131 25.20 -4.47 -15.14
C ARG A 131 23.73 -4.22 -15.44
N ARG A 132 22.83 -4.93 -14.76
CA ARG A 132 21.39 -4.69 -14.88
C ARG A 132 21.04 -3.27 -14.46
N ASP A 133 21.59 -2.81 -13.35
CA ASP A 133 21.41 -1.45 -12.87
C ASP A 133 21.90 -0.40 -13.88
N CYS A 134 23.08 -0.60 -14.46
CA CYS A 134 23.63 0.30 -15.49
C CYS A 134 22.77 0.36 -16.76
N LEU A 135 21.98 -0.68 -17.06
CA LEU A 135 21.02 -0.69 -18.17
C LEU A 135 19.73 0.06 -17.84
N VAL A 136 19.24 -0.04 -16.60
CA VAL A 136 18.02 0.65 -16.13
C VAL A 136 18.30 2.12 -15.84
N ARG A 137 19.45 2.42 -15.23
CA ARG A 137 19.89 3.76 -14.81
C ARG A 137 21.23 4.12 -15.48
N PRO A 138 21.26 4.24 -16.82
CA PRO A 138 22.45 4.63 -17.55
C PRO A 138 22.76 6.11 -17.27
N ARG A 139 24.03 6.42 -17.00
CA ARG A 139 24.46 7.80 -16.71
C ARG A 139 24.12 8.81 -17.80
N ALA A 140 24.06 8.37 -19.06
CA ALA A 140 23.80 9.23 -20.20
C ALA A 140 22.34 9.72 -20.30
N SER A 141 21.38 9.01 -19.72
CA SER A 141 19.95 9.32 -19.89
C SER A 141 19.09 9.20 -18.63
N TYR A 142 19.61 8.63 -17.54
CA TYR A 142 18.91 8.63 -16.26
C TYR A 142 18.81 10.04 -15.70
N ARG A 143 17.58 10.49 -15.40
CA ARG A 143 17.29 11.82 -14.85
C ARG A 143 16.73 11.79 -13.44
N GLY A 144 16.10 10.69 -13.04
CA GLY A 144 15.44 10.54 -11.75
C GLY A 144 14.30 9.52 -11.85
N TRP A 145 13.25 9.69 -11.03
CA TRP A 145 12.20 8.68 -10.86
C TRP A 145 10.82 9.29 -10.68
N TRP A 146 9.78 8.51 -10.98
CA TRP A 146 8.40 8.84 -10.60
C TRP A 146 8.14 8.56 -9.13
N GLN A 147 7.43 9.48 -8.48
CA GLN A 147 7.08 9.38 -7.07
C GLN A 147 5.66 9.87 -6.80
N LEU A 148 5.14 9.56 -5.61
CA LEU A 148 3.86 10.05 -5.13
C LEU A 148 3.95 11.49 -4.63
N LYS A 149 2.86 12.23 -4.78
CA LYS A 149 2.68 13.56 -4.20
C LYS A 149 1.31 13.71 -3.54
N ASN A 150 1.21 14.70 -2.65
CA ASN A 150 0.01 15.00 -1.87
C ASN A 150 -0.46 13.80 -1.02
N LEU A 151 0.50 13.09 -0.42
CA LEU A 151 0.18 11.94 0.43
C LEU A 151 -0.65 12.37 1.66
N PRO A 152 -1.60 11.54 2.13
CA PRO A 152 -2.43 11.82 3.30
C PRO A 152 -1.59 12.24 4.51
N ARG A 153 -2.11 13.15 5.35
CA ARG A 153 -1.46 13.56 6.61
C ARG A 153 -0.02 14.12 6.44
N GLY A 154 0.41 14.40 5.22
CA GLY A 154 1.78 14.83 4.93
C GLY A 154 2.82 13.73 5.15
N TYR A 155 2.45 12.46 4.91
CA TYR A 155 3.45 11.39 4.79
C TYR A 155 4.55 11.80 3.82
N ASP A 156 5.79 11.49 4.18
CA ASP A 156 6.94 11.78 3.35
C ASP A 156 7.00 10.78 2.20
N LYS A 157 7.18 11.30 0.99
CA LYS A 157 7.33 10.49 -0.22
C LYS A 157 8.65 9.71 -0.20
N ASP A 158 9.69 10.26 0.44
CA ASP A 158 11.02 9.65 0.51
C ASP A 158 11.05 8.45 1.49
N THR A 159 10.07 8.37 2.39
CA THR A 159 9.93 7.26 3.35
C THR A 159 8.62 6.51 3.17
N TRP A 160 7.92 6.69 2.04
CA TRP A 160 6.63 6.05 1.80
C TRP A 160 6.76 4.55 1.60
N PHE A 161 7.79 4.13 0.87
CA PHE A 161 8.16 2.74 0.67
C PHE A 161 9.22 2.34 1.68
N ASN A 162 9.07 1.16 2.26
CA ASN A 162 10.03 0.59 3.19
C ASN A 162 11.31 0.23 2.43
N PRO A 163 12.48 0.78 2.79
CA PRO A 163 13.73 0.51 2.08
C PRO A 163 14.21 -0.94 2.23
N ALA A 164 13.65 -1.71 3.17
CA ALA A 164 13.93 -3.14 3.31
C ALA A 164 13.14 -4.01 2.32
N ILE A 165 12.13 -3.44 1.64
CA ILE A 165 11.31 -4.13 0.65
C ILE A 165 11.73 -3.67 -0.75
N GLN A 166 11.92 -4.64 -1.64
CA GLN A 166 12.32 -4.35 -3.01
C GLN A 166 11.15 -3.69 -3.77
N HIS A 167 11.41 -2.51 -4.31
CA HIS A 167 10.49 -1.77 -5.17
C HIS A 167 11.13 -1.46 -6.52
N GLU A 168 10.31 -1.34 -7.57
CA GLU A 168 10.77 -0.85 -8.87
C GLU A 168 10.88 0.67 -8.82
N GLU A 169 12.05 1.20 -9.19
CA GLU A 169 12.24 2.62 -9.45
C GLU A 169 11.79 2.91 -10.89
N ILE A 170 10.70 3.65 -11.05
CA ILE A 170 10.14 3.94 -12.37
C ILE A 170 10.89 5.15 -12.94
N CYS A 171 11.87 4.90 -13.80
CA CYS A 171 12.84 5.92 -14.24
C CYS A 171 12.52 6.59 -15.58
N ASP A 172 11.58 6.06 -16.36
CA ASP A 172 11.24 6.58 -17.69
C ASP A 172 10.32 7.81 -17.58
N PRO A 173 10.80 9.03 -17.88
CA PRO A 173 9.99 10.25 -17.78
C PRO A 173 8.86 10.31 -18.81
N HIS A 174 8.89 9.48 -19.85
CA HIS A 174 7.88 9.45 -20.91
C HIS A 174 6.81 8.37 -20.68
N MET A 175 6.91 7.60 -19.60
CA MET A 175 5.89 6.61 -19.25
C MET A 175 4.53 7.31 -19.03
N PRO A 176 3.43 6.78 -19.59
CA PRO A 176 2.10 7.34 -19.39
C PRO A 176 1.73 7.41 -17.89
N ALA A 177 1.22 8.56 -17.46
CA ALA A 177 0.95 8.83 -16.05
C ALA A 177 -0.05 7.82 -15.43
N ASP A 178 -1.03 7.36 -16.19
CA ASP A 178 -1.96 6.32 -15.76
C ASP A 178 -1.24 4.99 -15.44
N GLN A 179 -0.26 4.59 -16.25
CA GLN A 179 0.53 3.39 -16.01
C GLN A 179 1.45 3.55 -14.79
N VAL A 180 2.07 4.72 -14.63
CA VAL A 180 2.89 5.04 -13.45
C VAL A 180 2.04 5.00 -12.18
N ALA A 181 0.85 5.59 -12.21
CA ALA A 181 -0.06 5.59 -11.07
C ALA A 181 -0.45 4.17 -10.67
N VAL A 182 -0.79 3.31 -11.63
CA VAL A 182 -1.08 1.89 -11.37
C VAL A 182 0.12 1.21 -10.72
N LYS A 183 1.33 1.32 -11.30
CA LYS A 183 2.54 0.70 -10.74
C LYS A 183 2.82 1.14 -9.31
N LEU A 184 2.73 2.44 -9.01
CA LEU A 184 2.95 2.96 -7.66
C LEU A 184 1.86 2.51 -6.67
N GLN A 185 0.62 2.37 -7.13
CA GLN A 185 -0.45 1.80 -6.30
C GLN A 185 -0.21 0.32 -6.01
N GLU A 186 0.21 -0.48 -6.99
CA GLU A 186 0.53 -1.89 -6.77
C GLU A 186 1.74 -2.07 -5.85
N GLN A 187 2.79 -1.25 -5.99
CA GLN A 187 3.91 -1.22 -5.06
C GLN A 187 3.49 -0.82 -3.64
N THR A 188 2.56 0.12 -3.49
CA THR A 188 2.04 0.51 -2.16
C THR A 188 1.30 -0.66 -1.50
N PHE A 189 0.53 -1.41 -2.30
CA PHE A 189 -0.15 -2.61 -1.81
C PHE A 189 0.87 -3.65 -1.31
N ASP A 190 1.89 -3.96 -2.13
CA ASP A 190 2.86 -5.00 -1.81
C ASP A 190 3.72 -4.61 -0.60
N ASP A 191 4.19 -3.37 -0.56
CA ASP A 191 4.97 -2.83 0.55
C ASP A 191 4.21 -2.91 1.88
N TRP A 192 2.92 -2.55 1.89
CA TRP A 192 2.12 -2.50 3.12
C TRP A 192 1.53 -3.86 3.51
N LYS A 193 1.50 -4.81 2.58
CA LYS A 193 1.21 -6.21 2.92
C LYS A 193 2.39 -6.86 3.65
N GLU A 194 3.61 -6.51 3.27
CA GLU A 194 4.84 -7.05 3.84
C GLU A 194 5.36 -6.25 5.05
N SER A 195 5.00 -4.97 5.15
CA SER A 195 5.34 -4.10 6.26
C SER A 195 4.31 -4.15 7.38
N ASP A 196 4.77 -3.98 8.62
CA ASP A 196 3.91 -3.82 9.80
C ASP A 196 3.37 -2.39 9.87
N VAL A 197 2.51 -2.02 8.91
CA VAL A 197 1.86 -0.70 8.91
C VAL A 197 0.73 -0.71 9.95
N ASP A 198 0.93 -0.01 11.07
CA ASP A 198 0.03 0.09 12.24
C ASP A 198 -1.39 0.69 11.99
N GLN A 199 -1.91 0.65 10.77
CA GLN A 199 -3.19 1.29 10.41
C GLN A 199 -4.07 0.47 9.47
N VAL A 200 -3.49 -0.23 8.50
CA VAL A 200 -4.24 -1.08 7.58
C VAL A 200 -3.45 -2.33 7.29
N ALA A 201 -4.15 -3.45 7.08
CA ALA A 201 -3.57 -4.68 6.58
C ALA A 201 -4.07 -4.91 5.14
N TYR A 202 -3.15 -5.22 4.24
CA TYR A 202 -3.48 -5.59 2.87
C TYR A 202 -3.47 -7.10 2.69
N HIS A 203 -4.40 -7.59 1.89
CA HIS A 203 -4.71 -9.00 1.80
C HIS A 203 -4.88 -9.46 0.37
N ASP A 204 -4.33 -10.64 0.06
CA ASP A 204 -4.77 -11.42 -1.10
C ASP A 204 -5.85 -12.44 -0.66
N ARG A 205 -6.36 -13.23 -1.60
CA ARG A 205 -7.36 -14.27 -1.30
C ARG A 205 -6.92 -15.24 -0.20
N ALA A 206 -5.66 -15.66 -0.22
CA ALA A 206 -5.15 -16.61 0.75
C ALA A 206 -5.07 -15.96 2.13
N SER A 207 -4.52 -14.75 2.22
CA SER A 207 -4.38 -14.06 3.51
C SER A 207 -5.72 -13.69 4.14
N VAL A 208 -6.77 -13.34 3.37
CA VAL A 208 -8.14 -13.19 3.92
C VAL A 208 -8.61 -14.47 4.61
N VAL A 209 -8.41 -15.63 3.96
CA VAL A 209 -8.78 -16.94 4.52
C VAL A 209 -7.96 -17.25 5.78
N GLU A 210 -6.67 -16.90 5.77
CA GLU A 210 -5.81 -17.06 6.94
C GLU A 210 -6.23 -16.16 8.10
N THR A 211 -6.61 -14.91 7.85
CA THR A 211 -7.15 -13.99 8.87
C THR A 211 -8.43 -14.55 9.49
N ILE A 212 -9.38 -15.03 8.67
CA ILE A 212 -10.60 -15.67 9.19
C ILE A 212 -10.26 -16.92 10.02
N ARG A 213 -9.32 -17.75 9.56
CA ARG A 213 -8.89 -18.95 10.29
C ARG A 213 -8.21 -18.60 11.61
N TYR A 214 -7.32 -17.62 11.60
CA TYR A 214 -6.59 -17.14 12.78
C TYR A 214 -7.56 -16.68 13.85
N TRP A 215 -8.48 -15.76 13.54
CA TRP A 215 -9.43 -15.24 14.51
C TRP A 215 -10.42 -16.29 15.01
N ARG A 216 -10.78 -17.29 14.19
CA ARG A 216 -11.57 -18.44 14.65
C ARG A 216 -10.82 -19.27 15.69
N THR A 217 -9.51 -19.44 15.54
CA THR A 217 -8.67 -20.16 16.51
C THR A 217 -8.52 -19.35 17.78
N GLU A 218 -8.17 -18.06 17.69
CA GLU A 218 -8.05 -17.16 18.85
C GLU A 218 -9.35 -17.15 19.68
N LYS A 219 -10.52 -17.03 19.02
CA LYS A 219 -11.83 -17.06 19.67
C LYS A 219 -12.10 -18.37 20.41
N LYS A 220 -11.68 -19.52 19.85
CA LYS A 220 -11.78 -20.83 20.51
C LYS A 220 -10.89 -20.92 21.74
N GLU A 221 -9.74 -20.25 21.72
CA GLU A 221 -8.80 -20.18 22.84
C GLU A 221 -9.17 -19.10 23.87
N GLY A 222 -10.32 -18.44 23.71
CA GLY A 222 -10.81 -17.41 24.62
C GLY A 222 -10.11 -16.06 24.46
N ARG A 223 -9.29 -15.89 23.42
CA ARG A 223 -8.69 -14.60 23.04
C ARG A 223 -9.56 -13.99 21.96
N ASP A 224 -10.33 -12.99 22.34
CA ASP A 224 -11.37 -12.43 21.50
C ASP A 224 -11.07 -10.97 21.20
N TYR A 225 -10.75 -10.69 19.95
CA TYR A 225 -10.48 -9.33 19.46
C TYR A 225 -11.45 -8.92 18.35
N TYR A 226 -11.93 -9.89 17.56
CA TYR A 226 -12.72 -9.58 16.37
C TYR A 226 -14.22 -9.55 16.67
N GLY A 227 -14.68 -8.41 17.19
CA GLY A 227 -16.07 -8.02 17.04
C GLY A 227 -17.08 -8.69 17.96
N SER A 228 -16.62 -9.43 18.96
CA SER A 228 -17.54 -10.16 19.85
C SER A 228 -18.25 -9.26 20.87
N GLU A 229 -17.73 -8.06 21.10
CA GLU A 229 -18.48 -6.97 21.72
C GLU A 229 -19.69 -6.54 20.87
N ASN A 230 -19.58 -6.60 19.54
CA ASN A 230 -20.65 -6.26 18.60
C ASN A 230 -21.67 -7.41 18.40
N GLU A 231 -21.30 -8.65 18.74
CA GLU A 231 -22.21 -9.81 18.74
C GLU A 231 -23.31 -9.69 19.79
N ARG A 232 -23.08 -8.95 20.89
CA ARG A 232 -24.09 -8.73 21.94
C ARG A 232 -25.13 -7.71 21.51
N GLU A 233 -24.72 -6.63 20.84
CA GLU A 233 -25.63 -5.58 20.38
C GLU A 233 -26.57 -6.06 19.26
N SER A 234 -26.08 -6.92 18.37
CA SER A 234 -26.88 -7.53 17.30
C SER A 234 -27.95 -8.48 17.85
N ARG A 235 -27.63 -9.27 18.88
CA ARG A 235 -28.60 -10.13 19.58
C ARG A 235 -29.67 -9.36 20.33
N VAL A 236 -29.32 -8.24 20.96
CA VAL A 236 -30.29 -7.39 21.66
C VAL A 236 -31.25 -6.73 20.65
N LYS A 237 -30.75 -6.22 19.51
CA LYS A 237 -31.59 -5.66 18.44
C LYS A 237 -32.49 -6.70 17.78
N ALA A 238 -32.03 -7.93 17.59
CA ALA A 238 -32.84 -9.02 17.05
C ALA A 238 -33.92 -9.51 18.03
N ALA A 239 -33.74 -9.33 19.33
CA ALA A 239 -34.71 -9.71 20.37
C ALA A 239 -35.75 -8.62 20.69
N THR A 240 -35.62 -7.42 20.09
CA THR A 240 -36.53 -6.27 20.29
C THR A 240 -37.39 -5.93 19.06
N ASN A 241 -37.28 -6.72 17.99
CA ASN A 241 -38.18 -6.72 16.83
C ASN A 241 -39.01 -8.01 16.79
#